data_AF-A0A524DG06-F1
#
_entry.id   AF-A0A524DG06-F1
#
_cell.length_a   1.000
_cell.length_b   1.000
_cell.length_c   1.000
_cell.angle_alpha   90.00
_cell.angle_beta   90.00
_cell.angle_gamma   90.00
#
_symmetry.space_group_name_H-M   'P 1'
#
loop_
_entity.id
_entity.type
_entity.pdbx_description
1 polymer ?
#
loop_
_entity_poly.entity_id
_entity_poly.type
_entity_poly.pdbx_seq_one_letter_code
_entity_poly.pdbx_strand_id
1 'polypeptide(L)'
;MMRWFRRRKKEDQIEAAKPSFPFKEGETQSVTTPQNMQKIFLEAEDKVSKYFESMEWDPSNGRILIGGERYVLVRAASLRVNFPEALAELMELEGGLTNPHIVNIMYNLAKSLGRADALKFHFSMGLAEPIQKLSAGPVHFAFTGWANVNVLPESRPSPDENYYLIYTHPKSFEADTFIFMQGRKSPIPVCIMNSGYSAGWCSESFGLDLEAKEIKCRAKGDDECLFIMAPSSKLEDKVKDYLKREAE
;
A
#
# COMPACT_ATOMS: atom_id res chain seq x y z
N MET A 1 20.40 4.69 25.29
CA MET A 1 20.51 3.23 25.05
C MET A 1 19.10 2.68 24.85
N MET A 2 18.62 2.60 23.59
CA MET A 2 17.26 2.13 23.30
C MET A 2 17.15 0.62 23.58
N ARG A 3 16.14 0.20 24.36
CA ARG A 3 15.84 -1.20 24.65
C ARG A 3 15.03 -1.80 23.49
N TRP A 4 15.74 -2.30 22.48
CA TRP A 4 15.19 -2.85 21.22
C TRP A 4 14.49 -4.21 21.34
N PHE A 5 14.54 -4.86 22.50
CA PHE A 5 14.12 -6.26 22.62
C PHE A 5 13.14 -6.47 23.79
N ARG A 6 11.84 -6.37 23.50
CA ARG A 6 10.82 -6.98 24.36
C ARG A 6 10.49 -8.35 23.78
N ARG A 7 10.84 -9.42 24.50
CA ARG A 7 10.49 -10.80 24.14
C ARG A 7 8.97 -10.92 24.18
N ARG A 8 8.34 -11.34 23.06
CA ARG A 8 6.91 -11.70 23.03
C ARG A 8 6.64 -12.83 24.03
N LYS A 9 5.47 -12.82 24.67
CA LYS A 9 5.09 -13.87 25.62
C LYS A 9 4.81 -15.16 24.86
N LYS A 10 4.90 -16.31 25.53
CA LYS A 10 4.63 -17.64 24.95
C LYS A 10 3.20 -17.73 24.37
N GLU A 11 2.30 -16.92 24.90
CA GLU A 11 0.90 -16.73 24.48
C GLU A 11 0.77 -16.11 23.07
N ASP A 12 1.80 -15.44 22.55
CA ASP A 12 1.80 -14.82 21.22
C ASP A 12 2.24 -15.77 20.09
N GLN A 13 2.51 -17.05 20.41
CA GLN A 13 2.89 -18.07 19.44
C GLN A 13 1.64 -18.78 18.92
N ILE A 14 1.02 -18.17 17.91
CA ILE A 14 -0.06 -18.80 17.15
C ILE A 14 0.59 -19.87 16.26
N GLU A 15 0.13 -21.12 16.38
CA GLU A 15 0.42 -22.22 15.44
C GLU A 15 0.16 -21.71 14.01
N ALA A 16 1.05 -21.98 13.05
CA ALA A 16 0.96 -21.40 11.71
C ALA A 16 -0.35 -21.82 11.01
N ALA A 17 -1.41 -21.07 11.27
CA ALA A 17 -2.70 -21.25 10.65
C ALA A 17 -2.48 -21.02 9.16
N LYS A 18 -2.91 -21.98 8.33
CA LYS A 18 -3.21 -21.66 6.93
C LYS A 18 -4.15 -20.46 6.97
N PRO A 19 -3.90 -19.40 6.18
CA PRO A 19 -4.83 -18.28 6.11
C PRO A 19 -6.22 -18.81 5.75
N SER A 20 -7.10 -18.97 6.73
CA SER A 20 -8.52 -19.17 6.47
C SER A 20 -9.08 -17.78 6.38
N PHE A 21 -9.45 -17.36 5.17
CA PHE A 21 -10.11 -16.10 4.95
C PHE A 21 -11.63 -16.38 4.94
N PRO A 22 -12.35 -16.26 6.07
CA PRO A 22 -13.79 -16.47 6.06
C PRO A 22 -14.43 -15.36 5.22
N PHE A 23 -14.73 -15.63 3.95
CA PHE A 23 -15.43 -14.68 3.09
C PHE A 23 -16.90 -14.57 3.48
N LYS A 24 -17.35 -13.36 3.82
CA LYS A 24 -18.78 -13.06 3.88
C LYS A 24 -19.27 -12.87 2.46
N GLU A 25 -20.27 -13.65 2.06
CA GLU A 25 -20.87 -13.55 0.74
C GLU A 25 -21.50 -12.17 0.54
N GLY A 26 -21.14 -11.48 -0.56
CA GLY A 26 -21.74 -10.19 -0.96
C GLY A 26 -21.09 -8.92 -0.40
N GLU A 27 -20.06 -9.01 0.46
CA GLU A 27 -19.34 -7.83 1.01
C GLU A 27 -17.82 -7.98 0.90
N THR A 28 -17.13 -6.89 0.54
CA THR A 28 -15.67 -6.85 0.52
C THR A 28 -15.13 -6.78 1.95
N GLN A 29 -14.05 -7.49 2.25
CA GLN A 29 -13.47 -7.51 3.59
C GLN A 29 -12.08 -6.89 3.71
N SER A 30 -11.28 -6.99 2.64
CA SER A 30 -9.92 -6.44 2.60
C SER A 30 -9.87 -4.96 2.21
N VAL A 31 -10.96 -4.46 1.61
CA VAL A 31 -11.08 -3.13 1.02
C VAL A 31 -12.47 -2.55 1.24
N THR A 32 -12.55 -1.23 1.45
CA THR A 32 -13.80 -0.46 1.39
C THR A 32 -13.84 0.33 0.09
N THR A 33 -14.99 0.34 -0.58
CA THR A 33 -15.13 0.94 -1.92
C THR A 33 -16.51 1.57 -2.11
N PRO A 34 -16.67 2.55 -3.01
CA PRO A 34 -17.97 3.13 -3.31
C PRO A 34 -18.95 2.11 -3.90
N GLN A 35 -20.24 2.30 -3.67
CA GLN A 35 -21.29 1.35 -4.05
C GLN A 35 -21.30 1.02 -5.56
N ASN A 36 -20.99 1.99 -6.42
CA ASN A 36 -20.91 1.81 -7.87
C ASN A 36 -19.73 0.92 -8.32
N MET A 37 -18.72 0.70 -7.47
CA MET A 37 -17.56 -0.15 -7.75
C MET A 37 -17.61 -1.48 -6.99
N GLN A 38 -18.51 -1.64 -6.03
CA GLN A 38 -18.56 -2.77 -5.11
C GLN A 38 -18.54 -4.14 -5.81
N LYS A 39 -19.34 -4.32 -6.87
CA LYS A 39 -19.37 -5.58 -7.62
C LYS A 39 -18.01 -5.97 -8.19
N ILE A 40 -17.29 -5.01 -8.78
CA ILE A 40 -15.99 -5.26 -9.40
C ILE A 40 -14.95 -5.63 -8.33
N PHE A 41 -14.97 -4.96 -7.19
CA PHE A 41 -14.08 -5.28 -6.07
C PHE A 41 -14.38 -6.62 -5.40
N LEU A 42 -15.65 -7.04 -5.34
CA LEU A 42 -16.02 -8.38 -4.87
C LEU A 42 -15.43 -9.47 -5.78
N GLU A 43 -15.55 -9.29 -7.10
CA GLU A 43 -14.97 -10.22 -8.09
C GLU A 43 -13.43 -10.23 -8.01
N ALA A 44 -12.81 -9.08 -7.77
CA ALA A 44 -11.36 -8.99 -7.58
C ALA A 44 -10.91 -9.65 -6.28
N GLU A 45 -11.67 -9.47 -5.19
CA GLU A 45 -11.37 -10.11 -3.91
C GLU A 45 -11.41 -11.63 -4.01
N ASP A 46 -12.42 -12.21 -4.67
CA ASP A 46 -12.49 -13.65 -4.92
C ASP A 46 -11.26 -14.16 -5.70
N LYS A 47 -10.87 -13.47 -6.78
CA LYS A 47 -9.70 -13.84 -7.59
C LYS A 47 -8.38 -13.75 -6.82
N VAL A 48 -8.16 -12.65 -6.09
CA VAL A 48 -6.94 -12.46 -5.28
C VAL A 48 -6.89 -13.49 -4.17
N SER A 49 -8.01 -13.77 -3.51
CA SER A 49 -8.06 -14.76 -2.43
C SER A 49 -7.65 -16.13 -2.91
N LYS A 50 -8.20 -16.59 -4.04
CA LYS A 50 -7.81 -17.86 -4.68
C LYS A 50 -6.34 -17.90 -5.05
N TYR A 51 -5.76 -16.78 -5.49
CA TYR A 51 -4.32 -16.69 -5.73
C TYR A 51 -3.52 -16.94 -4.44
N PHE A 52 -3.91 -16.33 -3.31
CA PHE A 52 -3.22 -16.50 -2.03
C PHE A 52 -3.51 -17.83 -1.33
N GLU A 53 -4.61 -18.52 -1.65
CA GLU A 53 -4.88 -19.89 -1.19
C GLU A 53 -3.82 -20.90 -1.67
N SER A 54 -3.14 -20.62 -2.78
CA SER A 54 -2.04 -21.44 -3.30
C SER A 54 -0.71 -21.23 -2.55
N MET A 55 -0.73 -20.59 -1.37
CA MET A 55 0.47 -20.36 -0.58
C MET A 55 1.11 -21.69 -0.14
N GLU A 56 2.37 -21.87 -0.51
CA GLU A 56 3.23 -22.95 -0.04
C GLU A 56 4.33 -22.37 0.83
N TRP A 57 4.50 -22.94 2.03
CA TRP A 57 5.60 -22.61 2.92
C TRP A 57 6.50 -23.82 3.08
N ASP A 58 7.68 -23.76 2.45
CA ASP A 58 8.68 -24.81 2.49
C ASP A 58 10.01 -24.27 3.05
N PRO A 59 10.17 -24.30 4.39
CA PRO A 59 11.43 -23.92 5.04
C PRO A 59 12.60 -24.81 4.65
N SER A 60 12.35 -26.09 4.31
CA SER A 60 13.42 -27.05 3.98
C SER A 60 14.15 -26.67 2.69
N ASN A 61 13.45 -26.02 1.76
CA ASN A 61 14.01 -25.45 0.53
C ASN A 61 14.14 -23.91 0.56
N GLY A 62 13.83 -23.26 1.69
CA GLY A 62 13.95 -21.81 1.87
C GLY A 62 13.02 -20.98 0.99
N ARG A 63 11.77 -21.44 0.80
CA ARG A 63 10.81 -20.84 -0.14
C ARG A 63 9.45 -20.60 0.51
N ILE A 64 8.88 -19.46 0.15
CA ILE A 64 7.45 -19.19 0.26
C ILE A 64 7.00 -18.96 -1.18
N LEU A 65 6.05 -19.76 -1.65
CA LEU A 65 5.46 -19.61 -2.98
C LEU A 65 4.01 -19.17 -2.83
N ILE A 66 3.55 -18.26 -3.70
CA ILE A 66 2.15 -17.87 -3.82
C ILE A 66 1.87 -17.72 -5.31
N GLY A 67 0.91 -18.45 -5.84
CA GLY A 67 0.62 -18.49 -7.28
C GLY A 67 1.80 -18.96 -8.12
N GLY A 68 2.67 -19.79 -7.56
CA GLY A 68 3.93 -20.23 -8.17
C GLY A 68 5.09 -19.21 -8.11
N GLU A 69 4.86 -18.02 -7.58
CA GLU A 69 5.88 -16.97 -7.47
C GLU A 69 6.56 -16.97 -6.10
N ARG A 70 7.85 -16.65 -6.05
CA ARG A 70 8.61 -16.62 -4.79
C ARG A 70 8.39 -15.32 -4.05
N TYR A 71 7.93 -15.42 -2.80
CA TYR A 71 7.80 -14.30 -1.87
C TYR A 71 8.90 -14.33 -0.81
N VAL A 72 9.27 -13.15 -0.32
CA VAL A 72 10.21 -12.98 0.80
C VAL A 72 9.52 -12.16 1.88
N LEU A 73 9.51 -12.68 3.11
CA LEU A 73 9.00 -11.94 4.26
C LEU A 73 10.10 -11.04 4.82
N VAL A 74 9.89 -9.73 4.75
CA VAL A 74 10.74 -8.72 5.35
C VAL A 74 9.96 -7.99 6.44
N ARG A 75 10.58 -7.76 7.61
CA ARG A 75 9.91 -7.06 8.70
C ARG A 75 9.62 -5.60 8.31
N ALA A 76 8.42 -5.14 8.63
CA ALA A 76 8.00 -3.74 8.44
C ALA A 76 9.02 -2.71 8.95
N ALA A 77 9.55 -2.92 10.17
CA ALA A 77 10.59 -2.06 10.75
C ALA A 77 11.90 -2.04 9.94
N SER A 78 12.25 -3.15 9.28
CA SER A 78 13.44 -3.20 8.42
C SER A 78 13.26 -2.33 7.17
N LEU A 79 12.09 -2.37 6.54
CA LEU A 79 11.80 -1.53 5.37
C LEU A 79 11.61 -0.06 5.73
N ARG A 80 10.93 0.24 6.84
CA ARG A 80 10.53 1.62 7.18
C ARG A 80 11.56 2.38 8.01
N VAL A 81 12.41 1.70 8.78
CA VAL A 81 13.40 2.34 9.67
C VAL A 81 14.81 2.04 9.19
N ASN A 82 15.21 0.77 9.21
CA ASN A 82 16.60 0.41 9.01
C ASN A 82 17.11 0.70 7.58
N PHE A 83 16.30 0.40 6.56
CA PHE A 83 16.74 0.55 5.17
C PHE A 83 16.96 2.03 4.76
N PRO A 84 16.04 2.97 5.05
CA PRO A 84 16.29 4.39 4.78
C PRO A 84 17.44 4.98 5.58
N GLU A 85 17.65 4.55 6.82
CA GLU A 85 18.81 4.97 7.63
C GLU A 85 20.12 4.49 7.00
N ALA A 86 20.19 3.22 6.62
CA ALA A 86 21.37 2.66 5.95
C ALA A 86 21.62 3.30 4.59
N LEU A 87 20.56 3.64 3.84
CA LEU A 87 20.67 4.33 2.56
C LEU A 87 21.20 5.76 2.75
N ALA A 88 20.70 6.48 3.76
CA ALA A 88 21.17 7.82 4.08
C ALA A 88 22.65 7.81 4.51
N GLU A 89 23.05 6.86 5.34
CA GLU A 89 24.46 6.66 5.74
C GLU A 89 25.35 6.36 4.53
N LEU A 90 24.94 5.43 3.66
CA LEU A 90 25.68 5.06 2.44
C LEU A 90 25.88 6.26 1.49
N MET A 91 24.88 7.13 1.41
CA MET A 91 24.90 8.31 0.54
C MET A 91 25.49 9.55 1.21
N GLU A 92 25.97 9.43 2.46
CA GLU A 92 26.46 10.56 3.28
C GLU A 92 25.42 11.69 3.40
N LEU A 93 24.14 11.31 3.48
CA LEU A 93 23.00 12.21 3.59
C LEU A 93 22.45 12.22 5.02
N GLU A 94 22.17 13.42 5.54
CA GLU A 94 21.46 13.56 6.81
C GLU A 94 19.94 13.47 6.63
N GLY A 95 19.22 13.15 7.70
CA GLY A 95 17.76 13.25 7.78
C GLY A 95 16.99 11.96 7.44
N GLY A 96 17.62 10.93 6.87
CA GLY A 96 16.92 9.68 6.55
C GLY A 96 15.66 9.95 5.71
N LEU A 97 14.48 9.54 6.19
CA LEU A 97 13.20 9.80 5.49
C LEU A 97 12.67 11.25 5.57
N THR A 98 13.40 12.18 6.19
CA THR A 98 13.14 13.62 6.00
C THR A 98 13.97 14.21 4.85
N ASN A 99 14.94 13.44 4.33
CA ASN A 99 15.76 13.86 3.19
C ASN A 99 15.02 13.60 1.87
N PRO A 100 14.79 14.62 1.02
CA PRO A 100 14.07 14.45 -0.25
C PRO A 100 14.66 13.40 -1.19
N HIS A 101 15.98 13.22 -1.21
CA HIS A 101 16.62 12.22 -2.07
C HIS A 101 16.30 10.79 -1.61
N ILE A 102 16.32 10.54 -0.30
CA ILE A 102 15.96 9.25 0.29
C ILE A 102 14.47 8.97 0.09
N VAL A 103 13.61 9.97 0.31
CA VAL A 103 12.17 9.88 0.03
C VAL A 103 11.94 9.52 -1.44
N ASN A 104 12.63 10.20 -2.37
CA ASN A 104 12.50 9.94 -3.79
C ASN A 104 12.95 8.51 -4.17
N ILE A 105 14.04 8.00 -3.60
CA ILE A 105 14.49 6.61 -3.85
C ILE A 105 13.46 5.62 -3.32
N MET A 106 12.98 5.81 -2.09
CA MET A 106 11.99 4.90 -1.48
C MET A 106 10.67 4.89 -2.22
N TYR A 107 10.20 6.07 -2.65
CA TYR A 107 8.99 6.21 -3.45
C TYR A 107 9.13 5.50 -4.80
N ASN A 108 10.22 5.76 -5.55
CA ASN A 108 10.42 5.16 -6.86
C ASN A 108 10.70 3.66 -6.81
N LEU A 109 11.38 3.19 -5.77
CA LEU A 109 11.52 1.75 -5.50
C LEU A 109 10.13 1.12 -5.36
N ALA A 110 9.27 1.68 -4.51
CA ALA A 110 7.93 1.16 -4.30
C ALA A 110 7.05 1.29 -5.55
N LYS A 111 7.16 2.39 -6.33
CA LYS A 111 6.47 2.58 -7.61
C LYS A 111 6.85 1.51 -8.62
N SER A 112 8.14 1.15 -8.69
CA SER A 112 8.62 0.07 -9.55
C SER A 112 8.04 -1.29 -9.13
N LEU A 113 8.04 -1.59 -7.83
CA LEU A 113 7.43 -2.82 -7.28
C LEU A 113 5.93 -2.89 -7.62
N GLY A 114 5.19 -1.81 -7.37
CA GLY A 114 3.76 -1.74 -7.66
C GLY A 114 3.43 -1.95 -9.15
N ARG A 115 4.25 -1.41 -10.07
CA ARG A 115 4.09 -1.66 -11.52
C ARG A 115 4.32 -3.13 -11.87
N ALA A 116 5.41 -3.72 -11.37
CA ALA A 116 5.77 -5.10 -11.67
C ALA A 116 4.70 -6.09 -11.15
N ASP A 117 4.24 -5.89 -9.92
CA ASP A 117 3.21 -6.73 -9.32
C ASP A 117 1.87 -6.55 -10.06
N ALA A 118 1.48 -5.31 -10.40
CA ALA A 118 0.26 -5.06 -11.16
C ALA A 118 0.27 -5.79 -12.51
N LEU A 119 1.35 -5.68 -13.28
CA LEU A 119 1.50 -6.37 -14.56
C LEU A 119 1.28 -7.89 -14.40
N LYS A 120 1.93 -8.50 -13.41
CA LYS A 120 1.78 -9.94 -13.14
C LYS A 120 0.36 -10.31 -12.72
N PHE A 121 -0.27 -9.50 -11.87
CA PHE A 121 -1.62 -9.76 -11.38
C PHE A 121 -2.67 -9.57 -12.48
N HIS A 122 -2.54 -8.53 -13.31
CA HIS A 122 -3.42 -8.32 -14.47
C HIS A 122 -3.41 -9.55 -15.38
N PHE A 123 -2.23 -10.09 -15.67
CA PHE A 123 -2.08 -11.31 -16.46
C PHE A 123 -2.68 -12.53 -15.76
N SER A 124 -2.27 -12.81 -14.52
CA SER A 124 -2.65 -14.02 -13.78
C SER A 124 -4.16 -14.11 -13.51
N MET A 125 -4.83 -12.96 -13.42
CA MET A 125 -6.26 -12.85 -13.11
C MET A 125 -7.14 -12.58 -14.34
N GLY A 126 -6.54 -12.43 -15.52
CA GLY A 126 -7.24 -12.09 -16.77
C GLY A 126 -7.98 -10.74 -16.68
N LEU A 127 -7.36 -9.72 -16.08
CA LEU A 127 -7.95 -8.39 -15.93
C LEU A 127 -7.59 -7.53 -17.14
N ALA A 128 -8.62 -7.10 -17.88
CA ALA A 128 -8.44 -6.31 -19.10
C ALA A 128 -8.74 -4.83 -18.88
N GLU A 129 -9.89 -4.54 -18.28
CA GLU A 129 -10.39 -3.17 -18.14
C GLU A 129 -9.67 -2.40 -17.02
N PRO A 130 -9.41 -1.08 -17.17
CA PRO A 130 -8.65 -0.30 -16.19
C PRO A 130 -9.21 -0.36 -14.76
N ILE A 131 -10.54 -0.32 -14.61
CA ILE A 131 -11.18 -0.40 -13.29
C ILE A 131 -11.07 -1.81 -12.68
N GLN A 132 -11.12 -2.86 -13.51
CA GLN A 132 -10.89 -4.23 -13.04
C GLN A 132 -9.44 -4.39 -12.57
N LYS A 133 -8.47 -3.87 -13.32
CA LYS A 133 -7.05 -3.84 -12.96
C LYS A 133 -6.79 -3.08 -11.64
N LEU A 134 -7.40 -1.90 -11.49
CA LEU A 134 -7.38 -1.13 -10.25
C LEU A 134 -7.89 -1.96 -9.07
N SER A 135 -9.02 -2.65 -9.22
CA SER A 135 -9.72 -3.30 -8.11
C SER A 135 -8.92 -4.42 -7.43
N ALA A 136 -8.01 -5.08 -8.15
CA ALA A 136 -7.12 -6.09 -7.58
C ALA A 136 -6.02 -5.48 -6.70
N GLY A 137 -5.63 -4.22 -6.92
CA GLY A 137 -4.55 -3.56 -6.20
C GLY A 137 -4.82 -3.41 -4.71
N PRO A 138 -5.89 -2.70 -4.29
CA PRO A 138 -6.27 -2.55 -2.89
C PRO A 138 -6.42 -3.87 -2.12
N VAL A 139 -6.95 -4.90 -2.79
CA VAL A 139 -7.07 -6.24 -2.21
C VAL A 139 -5.68 -6.86 -2.04
N HIS A 140 -4.86 -6.89 -3.09
CA HIS A 140 -3.48 -7.37 -3.01
C HIS A 140 -2.67 -6.67 -1.90
N PHE A 141 -2.86 -5.35 -1.77
CA PHE A 141 -2.24 -4.50 -0.75
C PHE A 141 -2.53 -4.99 0.67
N ALA A 142 -3.77 -5.43 0.93
CA ALA A 142 -4.16 -6.00 2.21
C ALA A 142 -3.57 -7.39 2.42
N PHE A 143 -3.63 -8.26 1.41
CA PHE A 143 -3.09 -9.63 1.46
C PHE A 143 -1.58 -9.69 1.68
N THR A 144 -0.85 -8.69 1.18
CA THR A 144 0.60 -8.58 1.34
C THR A 144 1.01 -7.74 2.56
N GLY A 145 0.05 -7.25 3.35
CA GLY A 145 0.30 -6.54 4.60
C GLY A 145 0.81 -5.11 4.43
N TRP A 146 0.57 -4.47 3.29
CA TRP A 146 0.95 -3.08 3.04
C TRP A 146 -0.01 -2.09 3.72
N ALA A 147 -1.32 -2.26 3.49
CA ALA A 147 -2.38 -1.54 4.18
C ALA A 147 -3.76 -2.12 3.91
N ASN A 148 -4.75 -1.72 4.71
CA ASN A 148 -6.13 -1.69 4.24
C ASN A 148 -6.40 -0.41 3.47
N VAL A 149 -7.24 -0.47 2.45
CA VAL A 149 -7.58 0.66 1.59
C VAL A 149 -9.08 0.96 1.68
N ASN A 150 -9.41 2.24 1.75
CA ASN A 150 -10.76 2.75 1.59
C ASN A 150 -10.78 3.76 0.43
N VAL A 151 -11.43 3.42 -0.67
CA VAL A 151 -11.60 4.33 -1.82
C VAL A 151 -12.80 5.23 -1.55
N LEU A 152 -12.60 6.55 -1.59
CA LEU A 152 -13.67 7.50 -1.27
C LEU A 152 -14.63 7.72 -2.45
N PRO A 153 -15.94 7.97 -2.20
CA PRO A 153 -16.95 8.17 -3.25
C PRO A 153 -16.67 9.31 -4.23
N GLU A 154 -15.89 10.31 -3.83
CA GLU A 154 -15.49 11.45 -4.65
C GLU A 154 -14.45 11.08 -5.72
N SER A 155 -13.89 9.88 -5.64
CA SER A 155 -12.96 9.33 -6.63
C SER A 155 -13.58 9.21 -8.01
N ARG A 156 -12.78 9.51 -9.04
CA ARG A 156 -13.12 9.43 -10.45
C ARG A 156 -11.94 8.82 -11.23
N PRO A 157 -11.62 7.53 -11.00
CA PRO A 157 -10.62 6.86 -11.81
C PRO A 157 -11.10 6.79 -13.27
N SER A 158 -10.28 7.26 -14.20
CA SER A 158 -10.55 7.26 -15.63
C SER A 158 -9.27 6.98 -16.42
N PRO A 159 -9.34 6.32 -17.59
CA PRO A 159 -8.17 6.03 -18.43
C PRO A 159 -7.76 7.26 -19.27
N ASP A 160 -7.75 8.43 -18.65
CA ASP A 160 -7.38 9.69 -19.27
C ASP A 160 -6.75 10.67 -18.27
N GLU A 161 -6.36 11.84 -18.75
CA GLU A 161 -5.77 12.92 -17.94
C GLU A 161 -6.70 13.48 -16.86
N ASN A 162 -7.95 13.03 -16.76
CA ASN A 162 -8.88 13.41 -15.69
C ASN A 162 -8.83 12.45 -14.50
N TYR A 163 -7.98 11.42 -14.56
CA TYR A 163 -7.81 10.44 -13.48
C TYR A 163 -7.68 11.14 -12.13
N TYR A 164 -8.51 10.73 -11.18
CA TYR A 164 -8.48 11.25 -9.83
C TYR A 164 -8.93 10.18 -8.84
N LEU A 165 -8.06 9.79 -7.92
CA LEU A 165 -8.38 8.82 -6.89
C LEU A 165 -8.09 9.45 -5.51
N ILE A 166 -9.09 9.38 -4.63
CA ILE A 166 -8.97 9.77 -3.23
C ILE A 166 -9.18 8.51 -2.40
N TYR A 167 -8.22 8.19 -1.55
CA TYR A 167 -8.29 6.97 -0.78
C TYR A 167 -7.56 7.12 0.55
N THR A 168 -7.94 6.29 1.50
CA THR A 168 -7.35 6.30 2.83
C THR A 168 -6.78 4.94 3.19
N HIS A 169 -5.74 4.94 4.03
CA HIS A 169 -5.17 3.76 4.65
C HIS A 169 -5.43 3.77 6.15
N PRO A 170 -6.47 3.05 6.63
CA PRO A 170 -6.73 2.92 8.05
C PRO A 170 -5.62 2.16 8.79
N LYS A 171 -4.89 1.26 8.11
CA LYS A 171 -3.85 0.39 8.72
C LYS A 171 -2.60 0.28 7.84
N SER A 172 -1.93 1.40 7.57
CA SER A 172 -0.64 1.40 6.84
C SER A 172 0.48 0.80 7.69
N PHE A 173 1.27 -0.10 7.10
CA PHE A 173 2.45 -0.65 7.78
C PHE A 173 3.48 0.42 8.14
N GLU A 174 3.63 1.46 7.30
CA GLU A 174 4.59 2.56 7.54
C GLU A 174 4.15 3.42 8.71
N ALA A 175 2.87 3.83 8.73
CA ALA A 175 2.31 4.60 9.83
C ALA A 175 2.29 3.79 11.14
N ASP A 176 1.85 2.54 11.10
CA ASP A 176 1.79 1.69 12.30
C ASP A 176 3.20 1.44 12.87
N THR A 177 4.19 1.20 12.01
CA THR A 177 5.59 1.07 12.43
C THR A 177 6.12 2.36 13.07
N PHE A 178 5.85 3.50 12.45
CA PHE A 178 6.29 4.80 13.01
C PHE A 178 5.65 5.05 14.37
N ILE A 179 4.33 4.88 14.47
CA ILE A 179 3.57 5.12 15.70
C ILE A 179 4.04 4.19 16.82
N PHE A 180 4.27 2.91 16.51
CA PHE A 180 4.78 1.95 17.47
C PHE A 180 6.15 2.35 18.03
N MET A 181 7.05 2.88 17.18
CA MET A 181 8.42 3.22 17.56
C MET A 181 8.54 4.60 18.21
N GLN A 182 7.80 5.58 17.70
CA GLN A 182 8.00 7.00 17.99
C GLN A 182 6.77 7.70 18.57
N GLY A 183 5.59 7.08 18.49
CA GLY A 183 4.30 7.71 18.77
C GLY A 183 3.77 8.53 17.60
N ARG A 184 2.58 9.13 17.78
CA ARG A 184 1.94 10.02 16.80
C ARG A 184 2.53 11.43 16.85
N LYS A 185 3.79 11.57 16.45
CA LYS A 185 4.54 12.83 16.55
C LYS A 185 5.33 13.19 15.29
N SER A 186 5.04 12.53 14.17
CA SER A 186 5.73 12.84 12.92
C SER A 186 5.38 14.28 12.50
N PRO A 187 6.36 15.11 12.10
CA PRO A 187 6.07 16.43 11.56
C PRO A 187 5.48 16.38 10.15
N ILE A 188 5.66 15.25 9.45
CA ILE A 188 5.29 15.06 8.04
C ILE A 188 4.58 13.71 7.83
N PRO A 189 3.83 13.53 6.72
CA PRO A 189 3.31 12.23 6.32
C PRO A 189 4.44 11.21 6.12
N VAL A 190 4.19 9.93 6.41
CA VAL A 190 5.26 8.92 6.53
C VAL A 190 5.11 7.71 5.61
N CYS A 191 3.98 7.59 4.89
CA CYS A 191 3.62 6.43 4.09
C CYS A 191 4.13 6.59 2.65
N ILE A 192 5.46 6.70 2.53
CA ILE A 192 6.16 6.99 1.28
C ILE A 192 6.08 5.80 0.32
N MET A 193 6.37 4.61 0.82
CA MET A 193 6.32 3.39 0.01
C MET A 193 4.88 3.05 -0.37
N ASN A 194 3.91 3.21 0.53
CA ASN A 194 2.51 2.99 0.22
C ASN A 194 2.03 3.92 -0.90
N SER A 195 2.47 5.19 -0.90
CA SER A 195 2.18 6.15 -1.98
C SER A 195 2.78 5.66 -3.30
N GLY A 196 4.08 5.34 -3.31
CA GLY A 196 4.79 4.87 -4.50
C GLY A 196 4.18 3.60 -5.08
N TYR A 197 3.98 2.57 -4.26
CA TYR A 197 3.41 1.30 -4.71
C TYR A 197 2.02 1.49 -5.32
N SER A 198 1.14 2.26 -4.67
CA SER A 198 -0.21 2.55 -5.18
C SER A 198 -0.15 3.27 -6.53
N ALA A 199 0.72 4.27 -6.66
CA ALA A 199 0.93 5.02 -7.89
C ALA A 199 1.45 4.11 -9.02
N GLY A 200 2.37 3.21 -8.71
CA GLY A 200 2.90 2.23 -9.65
C GLY A 200 1.82 1.29 -10.17
N TRP A 201 1.04 0.71 -9.26
CA TRP A 201 -0.06 -0.20 -9.61
C TRP A 201 -1.09 0.48 -10.52
N CYS A 202 -1.53 1.68 -10.14
CA CYS A 202 -2.54 2.41 -10.91
C CYS A 202 -1.96 2.87 -12.26
N SER A 203 -0.70 3.30 -12.31
CA SER A 203 -0.07 3.68 -13.58
C SER A 203 -0.10 2.55 -14.59
N GLU A 204 0.19 1.31 -14.15
CA GLU A 204 0.09 0.12 -14.99
C GLU A 204 -1.38 -0.21 -15.34
N SER A 205 -2.30 -0.01 -14.40
CA SER A 205 -3.72 -0.31 -14.59
C SER A 205 -4.38 0.56 -15.66
N PHE A 206 -4.03 1.86 -15.71
CA PHE A 206 -4.66 2.85 -16.58
C PHE A 206 -3.81 3.26 -17.78
N GLY A 207 -2.54 2.84 -17.85
CA GLY A 207 -1.63 3.24 -18.92
C GLY A 207 -1.24 4.73 -18.86
N LEU A 208 -1.21 5.30 -17.66
CA LEU A 208 -0.92 6.72 -17.39
C LEU A 208 0.31 6.85 -16.47
N ASP A 209 0.98 8.00 -16.49
CA ASP A 209 1.96 8.31 -15.45
C ASP A 209 1.26 8.98 -14.25
N LEU A 210 0.92 8.15 -13.27
CA LEU A 210 0.22 8.57 -12.07
C LEU A 210 1.20 8.71 -10.91
N GLU A 211 0.94 9.71 -10.07
CA GLU A 211 1.66 9.95 -8.82
C GLU A 211 0.67 10.08 -7.66
N ALA A 212 1.10 9.70 -6.47
CA ALA A 212 0.29 9.77 -5.25
C ALA A 212 0.98 10.59 -4.16
N LYS A 213 0.20 11.43 -3.47
CA LYS A 213 0.66 12.25 -2.34
C LYS A 213 -0.20 11.99 -1.11
N GLU A 214 0.46 11.60 -0.02
CA GLU A 214 -0.15 11.55 1.31
C GLU A 214 -0.30 12.97 1.86
N ILE A 215 -1.51 13.37 2.28
CA ILE A 215 -1.80 14.72 2.78
C ILE A 215 -2.26 14.73 4.25
N LYS A 216 -2.86 13.65 4.73
CA LYS A 216 -3.14 13.38 6.16
C LYS A 216 -2.46 12.07 6.55
N CYS A 217 -1.97 11.94 7.78
CA CYS A 217 -1.26 10.76 8.23
C CYS A 217 -1.46 10.47 9.72
N ARG A 218 -1.76 9.21 10.04
CA ARG A 218 -1.89 8.74 11.43
C ARG A 218 -0.64 9.00 12.28
N ALA A 219 0.54 8.94 11.67
CA ALA A 219 1.80 9.22 12.37
C ALA A 219 1.95 10.69 12.77
N LYS A 220 1.29 11.63 12.08
CA LYS A 220 1.24 13.05 12.45
C LYS A 220 0.20 13.36 13.53
N GLY A 221 -0.75 12.46 13.72
CA GLY A 221 -1.87 12.66 14.65
C GLY A 221 -3.26 12.62 13.99
N ASP A 222 -3.33 12.57 12.65
CA ASP A 222 -4.61 12.46 11.93
C ASP A 222 -5.29 11.09 12.21
N ASP A 223 -6.60 10.98 11.96
CA ASP A 223 -7.36 9.74 12.23
C ASP A 223 -7.01 8.61 11.26
N GLU A 224 -6.74 8.97 10.00
CA GLU A 224 -6.37 8.06 8.92
C GLU A 224 -5.28 8.67 8.03
N CYS A 225 -4.62 7.81 7.25
CA CYS A 225 -3.67 8.27 6.24
C CYS A 225 -4.44 8.52 4.95
N LEU A 226 -4.47 9.75 4.43
CA LEU A 226 -5.27 10.11 3.25
C LEU A 226 -4.36 10.50 2.10
N PHE A 227 -4.68 9.97 0.92
CA PHE A 227 -3.88 10.11 -0.29
C PHE A 227 -4.71 10.69 -1.43
N ILE A 228 -4.05 11.51 -2.24
CA ILE A 228 -4.55 11.99 -3.52
C ILE A 228 -3.66 11.42 -4.62
N MET A 229 -4.26 10.83 -5.64
CA MET A 229 -3.54 10.35 -6.82
C MET A 229 -4.14 10.93 -8.09
N ALA A 230 -3.25 11.37 -8.98
CA ALA A 230 -3.57 12.04 -10.23
C ALA A 230 -2.40 11.88 -11.22
N PRO A 231 -2.56 12.26 -12.50
CA PRO A 231 -1.43 12.43 -13.41
C PRO A 231 -0.37 13.35 -12.81
N SER A 232 0.90 13.03 -13.02
CA SER A 232 2.04 13.74 -12.43
C SER A 232 1.95 15.27 -12.61
N SER A 233 1.54 15.71 -13.80
CA SER A 233 1.38 17.13 -14.16
C SER A 233 0.23 17.85 -13.44
N LYS A 234 -0.71 17.13 -12.83
CA LYS A 234 -1.94 17.67 -12.21
C LYS A 234 -2.01 17.44 -10.70
N LEU A 235 -1.11 16.64 -10.13
CA LEU A 235 -1.19 16.20 -8.73
C LEU A 235 -1.24 17.37 -7.74
N GLU A 236 -0.36 18.35 -7.88
CA GLU A 236 -0.30 19.48 -6.95
C GLU A 236 -1.57 20.35 -7.00
N ASP A 237 -2.15 20.55 -8.18
CA ASP A 237 -3.39 21.31 -8.33
C ASP A 237 -4.58 20.56 -7.72
N LYS A 238 -4.67 19.24 -7.97
CA LYS A 238 -5.69 18.38 -7.35
C LYS A 238 -5.61 18.35 -5.83
N VAL A 239 -4.40 18.40 -5.26
CA VAL A 239 -4.18 18.47 -3.82
C VAL A 239 -4.63 19.82 -3.27
N LYS A 240 -4.27 20.93 -3.91
CA LYS A 240 -4.73 22.27 -3.51
C LYS A 240 -6.25 22.39 -3.55
N ASP A 241 -6.87 21.89 -4.62
CA ASP A 241 -8.34 21.89 -4.78
C ASP A 241 -9.03 21.05 -3.70
N TYR A 242 -8.45 19.92 -3.32
CA TYR A 242 -8.96 19.10 -2.21
C TYR A 242 -8.87 19.85 -0.88
N LEU A 243 -7.69 20.39 -0.54
CA LEU A 243 -7.46 21.10 0.72
C LEU A 243 -8.33 22.36 0.84
N LYS A 244 -8.59 23.06 -0.27
CA LYS A 244 -9.49 24.23 -0.27
C LYS A 244 -10.92 23.83 0.07
N ARG A 245 -11.45 22.76 -0.54
CA ARG A 245 -12.81 22.27 -0.27
C ARG A 245 -13.00 21.76 1.16
N GLU A 246 -11.96 21.18 1.75
CA GLU A 246 -12.01 20.72 3.16
C GLU A 246 -12.01 21.86 4.18
N ALA A 247 -11.58 23.06 3.77
CA ALA A 247 -11.53 24.25 4.62
C ALA A 247 -12.79 25.13 4.54
N GLU A 248 -13.68 24.85 3.58
CA GLU A 248 -14.98 25.51 3.38
C GLU A 248 -16.08 24.82 4.19
#